data_AF-A0A8T4DUQ9-F1
#
_entry.id   AF-A0A8T4DUQ9-F1
#
_cell.length_a   1.000
_cell.length_b   1.000
_cell.length_c   1.000
_cell.angle_alpha   90.00
_cell.angle_beta   90.00
_cell.angle_gamma   90.00
#
_symmetry.space_group_name_H-M   'P 1'
#
loop_
_entity.id
_entity.type
_entity.pdbx_description
1 polymer ?
#
loop_
_entity_poly.entity_id
_entity_poly.type
_entity_poly.pdbx_seq_one_letter_code
_entity_poly.pdbx_strand_id
1 'polypeptide(L)'
;MILSVASGKGGTGKTTVATNIALSIGNAQFLDCDVEEPNANIFLQATIKKHENVSIAIPEIDTERCDYCGKCAEFCAYNALAVVRSKILVFPELCHSCGGCQLVCPQNAIKWKQRVIGSIDYGQIKGIDVYQGMLNIGESQAVPVIK
;
A
#
# COMPACT_ATOMS: atom_id res chain seq x y z
N MET A 1 13.19 -10.89 20.97
CA MET A 1 11.85 -10.68 21.56
C MET A 1 11.05 -9.82 20.60
N ILE A 2 9.76 -10.09 20.39
CA ILE A 2 8.87 -9.27 19.56
C ILE A 2 7.81 -8.66 20.46
N LEU A 3 7.61 -7.35 20.38
CA LEU A 3 6.58 -6.63 21.12
C LEU A 3 5.66 -5.91 20.13
N SER A 4 4.35 -6.17 20.25
CA SER A 4 3.34 -5.49 19.43
C SER A 4 2.53 -4.55 20.31
N VAL A 5 2.46 -3.27 19.91
CA VAL A 5 1.64 -2.26 20.58
C VAL A 5 0.41 -1.99 19.72
N ALA A 6 -0.73 -2.49 20.14
CA ALA A 6 -2.01 -2.34 19.45
C ALA A 6 -3.06 -1.68 20.37
N SER A 7 -4.06 -1.04 19.79
CA SER A 7 -5.15 -0.40 20.53
C SER A 7 -6.37 -0.16 19.64
N GLY A 8 -7.47 0.26 20.26
CA GLY A 8 -8.67 0.72 19.57
C GLY A 8 -8.55 2.11 18.93
N LYS A 9 -9.69 2.61 18.44
CA LYS A 9 -9.83 3.94 17.84
C LYS A 9 -9.76 5.05 18.92
N GLY A 10 -9.44 6.28 18.51
CA GLY A 10 -9.61 7.47 19.36
C GLY A 10 -8.36 7.94 20.13
N GLY A 11 -7.19 7.99 19.47
CA GLY A 11 -6.04 8.71 20.03
C GLY A 11 -5.48 8.12 21.33
N THR A 12 -5.41 6.79 21.45
CA THR A 12 -5.03 6.10 22.69
C THR A 12 -3.52 6.13 23.01
N GLY A 13 -2.72 6.93 22.32
CA GLY A 13 -1.28 7.07 22.57
C GLY A 13 -0.39 5.89 22.17
N LYS A 14 -0.79 5.03 21.21
CA LYS A 14 0.01 3.87 20.74
C LYS A 14 1.45 4.25 20.40
N THR A 15 1.60 5.24 19.52
CA THR A 15 2.90 5.70 19.03
C THR A 15 3.74 6.25 20.17
N THR A 16 3.14 6.99 21.10
CA THR A 16 3.82 7.50 22.29
C THR A 16 4.38 6.36 23.14
N VAL A 17 3.57 5.33 23.43
CA VAL A 17 4.01 4.18 24.22
C VAL A 17 5.10 3.39 23.48
N ALA A 18 4.88 3.08 22.21
CA ALA A 18 5.81 2.27 21.42
C ALA A 18 7.18 2.95 21.29
N THR A 19 7.22 4.25 21.00
CA THR A 19 8.47 5.00 20.83
C THR A 19 9.25 5.12 22.15
N ASN A 20 8.56 5.35 23.27
CA ASN A 20 9.20 5.39 24.59
C ASN A 20 9.77 4.03 25.01
N ILE A 21 9.07 2.92 24.70
CA ILE A 21 9.58 1.57 24.95
C ILE A 21 10.87 1.33 24.15
N ALA A 22 10.88 1.66 22.86
CA ALA A 22 12.06 1.49 22.02
C ALA A 22 13.25 2.32 22.51
N LEU A 23 13.02 3.59 22.87
CA LEU A 23 14.05 4.46 23.45
C LEU A 23 14.58 3.97 24.81
N SER A 24 13.72 3.35 25.62
CA SER A 24 14.08 2.84 26.95
C SER A 24 14.88 1.54 26.89
N ILE A 25 14.55 0.65 25.96
CA ILE A 25 15.29 -0.62 25.75
C ILE A 25 16.64 -0.35 25.08
N GLY A 26 16.66 0.53 24.07
CA GLY A 26 17.82 0.72 23.19
C GLY A 26 18.13 -0.53 22.35
N ASN A 27 18.95 -0.41 21.30
CA ASN A 27 19.31 -1.53 20.43
C ASN A 27 18.09 -2.37 19.96
N ALA A 28 17.11 -1.68 19.35
CA ALA A 28 15.83 -2.27 18.95
C ALA A 28 15.55 -2.01 17.47
N GLN A 29 14.69 -2.84 16.88
CA GLN A 29 14.07 -2.56 15.59
C GLN A 29 12.65 -2.05 15.84
N PHE A 30 12.37 -0.84 15.40
CA PHE A 30 11.07 -0.19 15.49
C PHE A 30 10.40 -0.22 14.11
N LEU A 31 9.17 -0.74 14.05
CA LEU A 31 8.36 -0.77 12.84
C LEU A 31 7.09 0.05 13.08
N ASP A 32 6.91 1.14 12.34
CA ASP A 32 5.64 1.87 12.30
C ASP A 32 4.74 1.25 11.23
N CYS A 33 3.85 0.37 11.68
CA CYS A 33 2.90 -0.32 10.82
C CYS A 33 1.61 0.48 10.56
N ASP A 34 1.47 1.68 11.14
CA ASP A 34 0.36 2.59 10.86
C ASP A 34 0.69 3.43 9.62
N VAL A 35 0.58 2.81 8.44
CA VAL A 35 1.02 3.42 7.17
C VAL A 35 0.09 4.51 6.65
N GLU A 36 -1.12 4.62 7.21
CA GLU A 36 -2.08 5.66 6.85
C GLU A 36 -1.71 7.00 7.54
N GLU A 37 -1.24 6.93 8.79
CA GLU A 37 -0.83 8.11 9.57
C GLU A 37 0.46 7.83 10.37
N PRO A 38 1.60 7.55 9.70
CA PRO A 38 2.82 7.15 10.39
C PRO A 38 3.44 8.36 11.10
N ASN A 39 3.47 8.28 12.44
CA ASN A 39 3.84 9.38 13.31
C ASN A 39 5.09 9.10 14.15
N ALA A 40 5.63 7.88 14.11
CA ALA A 40 6.74 7.49 14.99
C ALA A 40 7.98 8.37 14.81
N ASN A 41 8.32 8.73 13.57
CA ASN A 41 9.52 9.51 13.31
C ASN A 41 9.44 10.96 13.81
N ILE A 42 8.23 11.48 14.12
CA ILE A 42 8.07 12.78 14.78
C ILE A 42 8.71 12.74 16.19
N PHE A 43 8.57 11.61 16.88
CA PHE A 43 9.14 11.39 18.22
C PHE A 43 10.58 10.87 18.16
N LEU A 44 10.85 9.93 17.26
CA LEU A 44 12.15 9.28 17.18
C LEU A 44 13.20 10.15 16.48
N GLN A 45 12.81 11.04 15.56
CA GLN A 45 13.74 11.90 14.81
C GLN A 45 14.93 11.12 14.21
N ALA A 46 14.65 9.93 13.67
CA ALA A 46 15.64 9.09 13.05
C ALA A 46 16.18 9.75 11.77
N THR A 47 17.48 9.59 11.54
CA THR A 47 18.10 10.00 10.28
C THR A 47 17.72 8.98 9.22
N ILE A 48 16.88 9.40 8.28
CA ILE A 48 16.46 8.55 7.15
C ILE A 48 17.66 8.29 6.24
N LYS A 49 17.92 7.02 5.94
CA LYS A 49 19.04 6.54 5.13
C LYS A 49 18.60 5.95 3.80
N LYS A 50 17.38 5.44 3.73
CA LYS A 50 16.85 4.78 2.54
C LYS A 50 15.37 5.07 2.41
N HIS A 51 14.93 5.23 1.17
CA HIS A 51 13.55 5.42 0.77
C HIS A 51 13.26 4.47 -0.39
N GLU A 52 12.20 3.68 -0.30
CA GLU A 52 11.80 2.73 -1.35
C GLU A 52 10.33 2.88 -1.69
N ASN A 53 10.01 3.02 -2.98
CA ASN A 53 8.64 3.02 -3.44
C ASN A 53 8.02 1.63 -3.34
N VAL A 54 6.79 1.57 -2.86
CA VAL A 54 5.95 0.37 -2.88
C VAL A 54 4.97 0.49 -4.03
N SER A 55 4.95 -0.51 -4.90
CA SER A 55 4.07 -0.54 -6.08
C SER A 55 3.22 -1.79 -6.13
N ILE A 56 2.05 -1.68 -6.76
CA ILE A 56 1.17 -2.79 -7.11
C ILE A 56 0.96 -2.84 -8.63
N ALA A 57 0.61 -4.02 -9.13
CA ALA A 57 0.27 -4.21 -10.53
C ALA A 57 -1.21 -3.88 -10.76
N ILE A 58 -1.49 -2.97 -11.70
CA ILE A 58 -2.86 -2.61 -12.11
C ILE A 58 -3.09 -2.94 -13.59
N PRO A 59 -4.34 -3.23 -14.00
CA PRO A 59 -4.63 -3.54 -15.39
C PRO A 59 -4.44 -2.31 -16.29
N GLU A 60 -3.86 -2.54 -17.45
CA GLU A 60 -3.75 -1.59 -18.55
C GLU A 60 -4.43 -2.18 -19.79
N ILE A 61 -5.39 -1.43 -20.33
CA ILE A 61 -6.26 -1.90 -21.41
C ILE A 61 -5.65 -1.49 -22.75
N ASP A 62 -5.41 -2.49 -23.59
CA ASP A 62 -5.02 -2.34 -24.98
C ASP A 62 -6.26 -2.04 -25.84
N THR A 63 -6.46 -0.76 -26.18
CA THR A 63 -7.67 -0.29 -26.87
C THR A 63 -7.77 -0.74 -28.32
N GLU A 64 -6.66 -1.18 -28.93
CA GLU A 64 -6.66 -1.70 -30.30
C GLU A 64 -7.22 -3.12 -30.36
N ARG A 65 -7.10 -3.87 -29.25
CA ARG A 65 -7.55 -5.25 -29.13
C ARG A 65 -8.89 -5.39 -28.41
N CYS A 66 -9.21 -4.44 -27.53
CA CYS A 66 -10.42 -4.50 -26.71
C CYS A 66 -11.66 -4.23 -27.57
N ASP A 67 -12.59 -5.19 -27.57
CA ASP A 67 -13.92 -5.06 -28.21
C ASP A 67 -14.99 -4.51 -27.25
N TYR A 68 -14.59 -4.13 -26.04
CA TYR A 68 -15.47 -3.62 -24.98
C TYR A 68 -16.57 -4.60 -24.54
N CYS A 69 -16.36 -5.91 -24.68
CA CYS A 69 -17.36 -6.93 -24.32
C CYS A 69 -17.76 -6.99 -22.84
N GLY A 70 -17.03 -6.32 -21.94
CA GLY A 70 -17.43 -6.16 -20.53
C GLY A 70 -17.17 -7.33 -19.59
N LYS A 71 -16.73 -8.49 -20.08
CA LYS A 71 -16.43 -9.68 -19.24
C LYS A 71 -15.48 -9.40 -18.08
N CYS A 72 -14.50 -8.52 -18.27
CA CYS A 72 -13.56 -8.14 -17.22
C CYS A 72 -14.23 -7.29 -16.11
N ALA A 73 -15.21 -6.47 -16.45
CA ALA A 73 -16.00 -5.68 -15.51
C ALA A 73 -16.98 -6.59 -14.75
N GLU A 74 -17.68 -7.49 -15.45
CA GLU A 74 -18.60 -8.47 -14.84
C GLU A 74 -17.89 -9.41 -13.84
N PHE A 75 -16.67 -9.82 -14.16
CA PHE A 75 -15.85 -10.64 -13.27
C PHE A 75 -15.39 -9.87 -12.01
N CYS A 76 -15.21 -8.55 -12.10
CA CYS A 76 -14.54 -7.79 -11.06
C CYS A 76 -15.44 -7.60 -9.83
N ALA A 77 -15.27 -8.46 -8.83
CA ALA A 77 -15.99 -8.35 -7.55
C ALA A 77 -15.79 -7.02 -6.79
N TYR A 78 -14.75 -6.26 -7.15
CA TYR A 78 -14.40 -4.98 -6.54
C TYR A 78 -14.88 -3.76 -7.36
N ASN A 79 -15.51 -3.98 -8.51
CA ASN A 79 -15.93 -2.91 -9.43
C ASN A 79 -14.79 -1.96 -9.85
N ALA A 80 -13.56 -2.48 -9.92
CA ALA A 80 -12.38 -1.71 -10.36
C ALA A 80 -12.37 -1.44 -11.88
N LEU A 81 -13.32 -2.00 -12.62
CA LEU A 81 -13.46 -1.90 -14.06
C LEU A 81 -14.91 -1.59 -14.41
N ALA A 82 -15.14 -0.61 -15.29
CA ALA A 82 -16.48 -0.30 -15.81
C ALA A 82 -16.42 -0.08 -17.33
N VAL A 83 -17.45 -0.51 -18.05
CA VAL A 83 -17.57 -0.27 -19.49
C VAL A 83 -18.53 0.90 -19.73
N VAL A 84 -18.06 1.93 -20.41
CA VAL A 84 -18.86 3.10 -20.78
C VAL A 84 -18.73 3.34 -22.28
N ARG A 85 -19.78 2.98 -23.03
CA ARG A 85 -19.77 2.96 -24.50
C ARG A 85 -18.58 2.13 -25.01
N SER A 86 -17.69 2.73 -25.79
CA SER A 86 -16.50 2.09 -26.34
C SER A 86 -15.25 2.44 -25.52
N LYS A 87 -15.35 2.37 -24.19
CA LYS A 87 -14.21 2.61 -23.28
C LYS A 87 -14.33 1.76 -22.03
N ILE A 88 -13.20 1.20 -21.59
CA ILE A 88 -13.05 0.63 -20.25
C ILE A 88 -12.47 1.71 -19.35
N LEU A 89 -13.15 1.99 -18.23
CA LEU A 89 -12.63 2.78 -17.12
C LEU A 89 -12.00 1.83 -16.12
N VAL A 90 -10.77 2.14 -15.71
CA VAL A 90 -10.07 1.45 -14.63
C VAL A 90 -10.07 2.38 -13.42
N PHE A 91 -10.44 1.86 -12.25
CA PHE A 91 -10.35 2.52 -10.95
C PHE A 91 -9.24 1.85 -10.14
N PRO A 92 -7.97 2.30 -10.27
CA PRO A 92 -6.82 1.64 -9.66
C PRO A 92 -6.93 1.47 -8.15
N GLU A 93 -7.58 2.41 -7.46
CA GLU A 93 -7.75 2.46 -6.01
C GLU A 93 -8.65 1.33 -5.50
N LEU A 94 -9.50 0.77 -6.36
CA LEU A 94 -10.38 -0.37 -6.08
C LEU A 94 -9.76 -1.70 -6.55
N CYS A 95 -8.59 -1.67 -7.20
CA CYS A 95 -7.98 -2.85 -7.77
C CYS A 95 -7.20 -3.67 -6.73
N HIS A 96 -7.53 -4.95 -6.59
CA HIS A 96 -6.83 -5.88 -5.69
C HIS A 96 -5.69 -6.67 -6.36
N SER A 97 -5.26 -6.25 -7.55
CA SER A 97 -4.16 -6.91 -8.29
C SER A 97 -4.32 -8.42 -8.49
N CYS A 98 -5.55 -8.94 -8.54
CA CYS A 98 -5.83 -10.38 -8.46
C CYS A 98 -5.61 -11.16 -9.77
N GLY A 99 -5.26 -10.51 -10.88
CA GLY A 99 -5.02 -11.21 -12.15
C GLY A 99 -6.29 -11.56 -12.96
N GLY A 100 -7.44 -11.75 -12.31
CA GLY A 100 -8.57 -12.42 -12.93
C GLY A 100 -9.20 -11.72 -14.14
N CYS A 101 -9.19 -10.39 -14.18
CA CYS A 101 -9.68 -9.63 -15.35
C CYS A 101 -8.93 -9.99 -16.65
N GLN A 102 -7.62 -10.25 -16.55
CA GLN A 102 -6.80 -10.70 -17.68
C GLN A 102 -7.17 -12.11 -18.12
N LEU A 103 -7.39 -13.01 -17.17
CA LEU A 103 -7.73 -14.41 -17.43
C LEU A 103 -9.07 -14.56 -18.16
N VAL A 104 -10.05 -13.71 -17.84
CA VAL A 104 -11.39 -13.76 -18.47
C VAL A 104 -11.47 -12.96 -19.78
N CYS A 105 -10.42 -12.24 -20.18
CA CYS A 105 -10.45 -11.38 -21.36
C CYS A 105 -10.26 -12.22 -22.64
N PRO A 106 -11.29 -12.40 -23.49
CA PRO A 106 -11.18 -13.23 -24.69
C PRO A 106 -10.23 -12.63 -25.73
N GLN A 107 -10.11 -11.30 -25.77
CA GLN A 107 -9.25 -10.60 -26.71
C GLN A 107 -7.78 -10.54 -26.26
N ASN A 108 -7.47 -11.02 -25.05
CA ASN A 108 -6.17 -10.84 -24.40
C ASN A 108 -5.72 -9.37 -24.42
N ALA A 109 -6.66 -8.45 -24.19
CA ALA A 109 -6.47 -7.01 -24.30
C ALA A 109 -6.05 -6.35 -22.97
N ILE A 110 -5.73 -7.13 -21.93
CA ILE A 110 -5.33 -6.61 -20.61
C ILE A 110 -3.88 -6.96 -20.34
N LYS A 111 -3.06 -5.92 -20.15
CA LYS A 111 -1.68 -5.98 -19.68
C LYS A 111 -1.60 -5.45 -18.24
N TRP A 112 -0.43 -5.49 -17.63
CA TRP A 112 -0.20 -4.99 -16.29
C TRP A 112 0.86 -3.90 -16.30
N LYS A 113 0.62 -2.85 -15.51
CA LYS A 113 1.62 -1.83 -15.22
C LYS A 113 1.78 -1.64 -13.73
N GLN A 114 2.94 -1.16 -13.31
CA GLN A 114 3.21 -0.84 -11.92
C GLN A 114 2.67 0.56 -11.59
N ARG A 115 1.98 0.67 -10.45
CA ARG A 115 1.54 1.93 -9.86
C ARG A 115 2.08 2.03 -8.45
N VAL A 116 2.79 3.11 -8.16
CA VAL A 116 3.29 3.41 -6.81
C VAL A 116 2.10 3.77 -5.93
N ILE A 117 1.97 3.09 -4.79
CA ILE A 117 0.89 3.30 -3.82
C ILE A 117 1.39 3.80 -2.46
N GLY A 118 2.71 3.91 -2.30
CA GLY A 118 3.31 4.36 -1.05
C GLY A 118 4.81 4.19 -1.08
N SER A 119 5.41 4.27 0.09
CA SER A 119 6.84 4.14 0.29
C SER A 119 7.17 3.53 1.64
N ILE A 120 8.39 3.03 1.78
CA ILE A 120 8.98 2.59 3.04
C ILE A 120 10.27 3.36 3.23
N ASP A 121 10.37 4.04 4.36
CA ASP A 121 11.57 4.70 4.83
C ASP A 121 12.28 3.81 5.85
N TYR A 122 13.60 3.78 5.75
CA TYR A 122 14.47 3.23 6.76
C TYR A 122 15.40 4.31 7.28
N GLY A 123 15.49 4.42 8.61
CA GLY A 123 16.36 5.35 9.30
C GLY A 123 16.97 4.76 10.57
N GLN A 124 17.83 5.53 11.21
CA GLN A 124 18.48 5.13 12.46
C GLN A 124 18.54 6.28 13.48
N ILE A 125 18.41 5.93 14.76
CA ILE A 125 18.73 6.81 15.88
C ILE A 125 19.24 6.02 17.09
N LYS A 126 20.37 6.42 17.67
CA LYS A 126 20.87 5.89 18.96
C LYS A 126 20.85 4.35 19.06
N GLY A 127 21.22 3.66 17.98
CA GLY A 127 21.22 2.19 17.91
C GLY A 127 19.85 1.55 17.67
N ILE A 128 18.82 2.33 17.37
CA ILE A 128 17.48 1.86 16.99
C ILE A 128 17.37 1.98 15.47
N ASP A 129 17.04 0.87 14.82
CA ASP A 129 16.64 0.83 13.42
C ASP A 129 15.15 1.16 13.32
N VAL A 130 14.79 2.14 12.50
CA VAL A 130 13.41 2.61 12.35
C VAL A 130 12.95 2.34 10.93
N TYR A 131 11.86 1.61 10.80
CA TYR A 131 11.17 1.35 9.55
C TYR A 131 9.79 1.98 9.62
N GLN A 132 9.42 2.73 8.58
CA GLN A 132 8.15 3.44 8.52
C GLN A 132 7.56 3.29 7.12
N GLY A 133 6.36 2.73 7.02
CA GLY A 133 5.60 2.75 5.78
C GLY A 133 4.74 4.01 5.70
N MET A 134 4.56 4.54 4.49
CA MET A 134 3.67 5.67 4.20
C MET A 134 2.84 5.35 2.96
N LEU A 135 1.52 5.36 3.11
CA LEU A 135 0.57 5.13 2.03
C LEU A 135 0.28 6.44 1.29
N ASN A 136 0.11 6.37 -0.04
CA ASN A 136 -0.34 7.52 -0.82
C ASN A 136 -1.80 7.87 -0.46
N ILE A 137 -2.13 9.16 -0.51
CA ILE A 137 -3.49 9.63 -0.22
C ILE A 137 -4.48 9.02 -1.21
N GLY A 138 -5.56 8.44 -0.69
CA GLY A 138 -6.65 7.86 -1.49
C GLY A 138 -6.50 6.37 -1.81
N GLU A 139 -5.41 5.72 -1.40
CA GLU A 139 -5.28 4.27 -1.50
C GLU A 139 -6.14 3.54 -0.46
N SER A 140 -6.74 2.43 -0.86
CA SER A 140 -7.61 1.62 0.01
C SER A 140 -6.89 0.44 0.68
N GLN A 141 -5.71 0.06 0.18
CA GLN A 141 -4.98 -1.13 0.59
C GLN A 141 -3.65 -0.75 1.25
N ALA A 142 -3.64 -0.76 2.58
CA ALA A 142 -2.44 -0.54 3.39
C ALA A 142 -1.47 -1.73 3.38
N VAL A 143 -1.99 -2.96 3.30
CA VAL A 143 -1.23 -4.22 3.47
C VAL A 143 0.05 -4.29 2.63
N PRO A 144 0.07 -3.89 1.33
CA PRO A 144 1.30 -4.01 0.54
C PRO A 144 2.45 -3.09 1.01
N VAL A 145 2.16 -2.04 1.79
CA VAL A 145 3.14 -1.09 2.34
C VAL A 145 3.63 -1.51 3.73
N ILE A 146 2.91 -2.41 4.42
CA ILE A 146 3.32 -2.97 5.72
C ILE A 146 4.24 -4.18 5.45
N LYS A 147 5.57 -3.95 5.34
CA LYS A 147 6.58 -4.97 5.03
C LYS A 147 7.84 -4.86 5.88
#